data_AF-A0A1Q2YC28-F1
#
_entry.id   AF-A0A1Q2YC28-F1
#
_cell.length_a   1.000
_cell.length_b   1.000
_cell.length_c   1.000
_cell.angle_alpha   90.00
_cell.angle_beta   90.00
_cell.angle_gamma   90.00
#
_symmetry.space_group_name_H-M   'P 1'
#
loop_
_entity.id
_entity.type
_entity.pdbx_description
1 polymer ?
#
loop_
_entity_poly.entity_id
_entity_poly.type
_entity_poly.pdbx_seq_one_letter_code
_entity_poly.pdbx_strand_id
1 'polypeptide(L)'
;MIKFETERLLKSSNPKAIDNNSPIIIMFQCLKSILVSLIPSKDISSIEEILDISLLIQELNSKCFNFLGFFDWICSIFKLHCAPMRDTWVDELDTLFHKACETENEVNIDYLIEGLKTLFLILEAMKLDVANHQIRILRPLLCSSAVSFEKEYFKNAIKRNKINFTSSMLWFKKNSIELDSKNPRDVLNYSVLNLLSCSTMYHQFPNTLNFDHTRLLLLRADIRHIICTKLCSILYKTLIYQNNLDKSLLNDANMLNFKKEVLNIIVDENGNSKWTKNLKNLSVQLINNLFGNLDSDKIDFAYNWLLKQTQPNSKVYSLLESKLFEKILPFLSAPFVTNNNTNSNNNNASISNTSTVTNINNSNSNSTSSKIEDDIIVDDELRNVTDRLNQLIEFNYNVFSEMYTSYLN
;
A
#
# COMPACT_ATOMS: atom_id res chain seq x y z
N MET A 1 -10.07 20.87 29.81
CA MET A 1 -9.64 20.64 31.21
C MET A 1 -8.31 21.32 31.50
N ILE A 2 -7.24 20.98 30.77
CA ILE A 2 -5.90 21.61 30.93
C ILE A 2 -5.98 23.15 30.80
N LYS A 3 -6.59 23.69 29.73
CA LYS A 3 -6.77 25.14 29.53
C LYS A 3 -7.35 25.86 30.77
N PHE A 4 -8.44 25.32 31.32
CA PHE A 4 -9.11 25.89 32.49
C PHE A 4 -8.26 25.84 33.76
N GLU A 5 -7.49 24.76 33.94
CA GLU A 5 -6.58 24.62 35.08
C GLU A 5 -5.38 25.57 34.97
N THR A 6 -4.83 25.73 33.76
CA THR A 6 -3.76 26.69 33.46
C THR A 6 -4.24 28.13 33.68
N GLU A 7 -5.44 28.47 33.23
CA GLU A 7 -6.09 29.76 33.51
C GLU A 7 -6.20 30.02 35.01
N ARG A 8 -6.66 29.01 35.77
CA ARG A 8 -6.78 29.13 37.22
C ARG A 8 -5.42 29.33 37.89
N LEU A 9 -4.39 28.59 37.47
CA LEU A 9 -3.06 28.68 38.08
C LEU A 9 -2.41 30.04 37.85
N LEU A 10 -2.47 30.54 36.61
CA LEU A 10 -1.78 31.76 36.22
C LEU A 10 -2.54 33.02 36.65
N LYS A 11 -3.87 33.05 36.49
CA LYS A 11 -4.67 34.28 36.69
C LYS A 11 -5.34 34.40 38.06
N SER A 12 -5.47 33.32 38.85
CA SER A 12 -6.13 33.39 40.16
C SER A 12 -5.20 33.95 41.24
N SER A 13 -5.76 34.81 42.11
CA SER A 13 -5.10 35.31 43.32
C SER A 13 -4.95 34.24 44.41
N ASN A 14 -5.80 33.19 44.41
CA ASN A 14 -5.73 32.04 45.32
C ASN A 14 -6.04 30.74 44.56
N PRO A 15 -5.11 30.23 43.73
CA PRO A 15 -5.32 28.99 42.99
C PRO A 15 -5.36 27.79 43.95
N LYS A 16 -6.27 26.85 43.71
CA LYS A 16 -6.20 25.53 44.35
C LYS A 16 -4.86 24.88 43.97
N ALA A 17 -4.09 24.44 44.96
CA ALA A 17 -2.79 23.81 44.75
C ALA A 17 -2.90 22.63 43.78
N ILE A 18 -1.95 22.56 42.86
CA ILE A 18 -1.74 21.42 41.99
C ILE A 18 -1.24 20.25 42.84
N ASP A 19 -1.86 19.10 42.64
CA ASP A 19 -1.47 17.82 43.21
C ASP A 19 -1.19 16.81 42.09
N ASN A 20 -0.82 15.58 42.46
CA ASN A 20 -0.53 14.50 41.51
C ASN A 20 -1.70 14.14 40.59
N ASN A 21 -2.94 14.49 40.94
CA ASN A 21 -4.14 14.18 40.16
C ASN A 21 -4.54 15.32 39.21
N SER A 22 -3.79 16.42 39.22
CA SER A 22 -3.97 17.53 38.29
C SER A 22 -3.78 17.07 36.83
N PRO A 23 -4.71 17.41 35.92
CA PRO A 23 -4.55 17.20 34.48
C PRO A 23 -3.23 17.68 33.89
N ILE A 24 -2.70 18.81 34.36
CA ILE A 24 -1.38 19.32 33.93
C ILE A 24 -0.27 18.34 34.32
N ILE A 25 -0.32 17.81 35.54
CA ILE A 25 0.67 16.84 36.01
C ILE A 25 0.55 15.51 35.29
N ILE A 26 -0.67 15.02 35.06
CA ILE A 26 -0.91 13.81 34.27
C ILE A 26 -0.36 13.98 32.83
N MET A 27 -0.51 15.18 32.25
CA MET A 27 0.08 15.51 30.95
C MET A 27 1.62 15.43 30.98
N PHE A 28 2.28 16.00 31.99
CA PHE A 28 3.74 15.91 32.13
C PHE A 28 4.22 14.46 32.38
N GLN A 29 3.47 13.67 33.16
CA GLN A 29 3.74 12.24 33.34
C GLN A 29 3.63 11.47 32.01
N CYS A 30 2.62 11.79 31.21
CA CYS A 30 2.43 11.21 29.89
C CYS A 30 3.59 11.60 28.96
N LEU A 31 3.95 12.88 28.93
CA LEU A 31 5.10 13.41 28.18
C LEU A 31 6.39 12.66 28.53
N LYS A 32 6.71 12.56 29.83
CA LYS A 32 7.88 11.81 30.32
C LYS A 32 7.87 10.38 29.83
N SER A 33 6.75 9.68 30.02
CA SER A 33 6.61 8.27 29.66
C SER A 33 6.82 8.03 28.16
N ILE A 34 6.30 8.93 27.32
CA ILE A 34 6.47 8.84 25.86
C ILE A 34 7.92 9.14 25.47
N LEU A 35 8.54 10.19 26.00
CA LEU A 35 9.92 10.56 25.70
C LEU A 35 10.90 9.45 26.08
N VAL A 36 10.76 8.87 27.28
CA VAL A 36 11.59 7.73 27.75
C VAL A 36 11.42 6.50 26.85
N SER A 37 10.20 6.27 26.32
CA SER A 37 9.95 5.16 25.39
C SER A 37 10.51 5.40 23.98
N LEU A 38 10.71 6.65 23.57
CA LEU A 38 11.14 7.02 22.22
C LEU A 38 12.64 7.23 22.11
N ILE A 39 13.27 7.72 23.17
CA ILE A 39 14.63 8.25 23.13
C ILE A 39 15.63 7.18 23.60
N PRO A 40 16.82 7.07 22.98
CA PRO A 40 17.85 6.12 23.38
C PRO A 40 18.31 6.32 24.83
N SER A 41 18.80 5.24 25.45
CA SER A 41 19.16 5.22 26.89
C SER A 41 20.20 6.25 27.35
N LYS A 42 20.96 6.84 26.43
CA LYS A 42 21.99 7.84 26.75
C LYS A 42 21.39 9.17 27.21
N ASP A 43 20.24 9.54 26.68
CA ASP A 43 19.60 10.85 26.92
C ASP A 43 18.43 10.74 27.90
N ILE A 44 18.15 9.54 28.44
CA ILE A 44 17.08 9.31 29.41
C ILE A 44 17.33 10.07 30.73
N SER A 45 18.59 10.15 31.19
CA SER A 45 18.90 10.80 32.46
C SER A 45 18.53 12.28 32.49
N SER A 46 18.73 13.02 31.39
CA SER A 46 18.35 14.43 31.32
C SER A 46 16.82 14.62 31.30
N ILE A 47 16.09 13.70 30.65
CA ILE A 47 14.63 13.67 30.65
C ILE A 47 14.11 13.38 32.06
N GLU A 48 14.71 12.44 32.78
CA GLU A 48 14.30 12.09 34.13
C GLU A 48 14.49 13.23 35.13
N GLU A 49 15.57 14.01 34.97
CA GLU A 49 15.91 15.18 35.80
C GLU A 49 14.97 16.35 35.52
N ILE A 50 14.77 16.73 34.25
CA ILE A 50 13.95 17.90 33.87
C ILE A 50 12.45 17.62 34.06
N LEU A 51 12.00 16.38 33.84
CA LEU A 51 10.63 15.95 34.09
C LEU A 51 10.50 15.22 35.44
N ASP A 52 11.10 15.74 36.51
CA ASP A 52 10.77 15.31 37.88
C ASP A 52 9.42 15.88 38.28
N ILE A 53 8.43 15.00 38.43
CA ILE A 53 7.06 15.37 38.77
C ILE A 53 6.97 16.12 40.10
N SER A 54 7.81 15.76 41.08
CA SER A 54 7.78 16.41 42.40
C SER A 54 8.24 17.86 42.30
N LEU A 55 9.30 18.10 41.51
CA LEU A 55 9.83 19.43 41.25
C LEU A 55 8.85 20.27 40.43
N LEU A 56 8.27 19.70 39.37
CA LEU A 56 7.26 20.38 38.55
C LEU A 56 6.05 20.85 39.38
N ILE A 57 5.56 20.01 40.29
CA ILE A 57 4.46 20.40 41.21
C ILE A 57 4.87 21.57 42.08
N GLN A 58 6.10 21.55 42.63
CA GLN A 58 6.62 22.61 43.48
C GLN A 58 6.76 23.95 42.71
N GLU A 59 7.31 23.90 41.50
CA GLU A 59 7.55 25.08 40.66
C GLU A 59 6.26 25.69 40.15
N LEU A 60 5.30 24.87 39.73
CA LEU A 60 3.98 25.33 39.28
C LEU A 60 3.18 25.96 40.43
N ASN A 61 3.17 25.35 41.61
CA ASN A 61 2.49 25.90 42.79
C ASN A 61 3.12 27.22 43.27
N SER A 62 4.45 27.33 43.18
CA SER A 62 5.20 28.54 43.53
C SER A 62 5.20 29.61 42.43
N LYS A 63 4.57 29.34 41.28
CA LYS A 63 4.53 30.20 40.09
C LYS A 63 5.94 30.62 39.59
N CYS A 64 6.93 29.75 39.76
CA CYS A 64 8.32 29.99 39.35
C CYS A 64 8.78 29.07 38.21
N PHE A 65 7.86 28.32 37.61
CA PHE A 65 8.16 27.42 36.49
C PHE A 65 8.64 28.21 35.25
N ASN A 66 9.83 27.86 34.74
CA ASN A 66 10.39 28.48 33.55
C ASN A 66 9.84 27.84 32.27
N PHE A 67 8.73 28.39 31.77
CA PHE A 67 8.08 27.92 30.55
C PHE A 67 9.01 27.95 29.33
N LEU A 68 9.68 29.08 29.09
CA LEU A 68 10.50 29.27 27.90
C LEU A 68 11.68 28.28 27.87
N GLY A 69 12.43 28.18 28.98
CA GLY A 69 13.54 27.24 29.07
C GLY A 69 13.13 25.77 28.95
N PHE A 70 11.96 25.41 29.48
CA PHE A 70 11.41 24.06 29.30
C PHE A 70 11.07 23.77 27.83
N PHE A 71 10.44 24.72 27.13
CA PHE A 71 10.04 24.53 25.74
C PHE A 71 11.24 24.55 24.78
N ASP A 72 12.23 25.41 25.01
CA ASP A 72 13.50 25.39 24.26
C ASP A 72 14.20 24.03 24.39
N TRP A 73 14.20 23.47 25.61
CA TRP A 73 14.73 22.13 25.85
C TRP A 73 13.95 21.05 25.09
N ILE A 74 12.61 21.08 25.11
CA ILE A 74 11.78 20.16 24.31
C ILE A 74 12.10 20.28 22.82
N CYS A 75 12.18 21.50 22.28
CA CYS A 75 12.51 21.75 20.87
C CYS A 75 13.90 21.21 20.52
N SER A 76 14.89 21.37 21.41
CA SER A 76 16.23 20.81 21.25
C SER A 76 16.21 19.28 21.21
N ILE A 77 15.49 18.64 22.15
CA ILE A 77 15.30 17.18 22.17
C ILE A 77 14.65 16.67 20.88
N PHE A 78 13.63 17.37 20.38
CA PHE A 78 12.97 17.01 19.13
C PHE A 78 13.91 17.18 17.93
N LYS A 79 14.64 18.29 17.80
CA LYS A 79 15.61 18.45 16.69
C LYS A 79 16.72 17.40 16.73
N LEU A 80 17.08 16.91 17.92
CA LEU A 80 18.11 15.87 18.06
C LEU A 80 17.61 14.47 17.66
N HIS A 81 16.36 14.12 17.98
CA HIS A 81 15.86 12.75 17.84
C HIS A 81 14.77 12.54 16.77
N CYS A 82 14.16 13.61 16.27
CA CYS A 82 13.22 13.54 15.15
C CYS A 82 13.94 13.32 13.81
N ALA A 83 13.17 12.88 12.81
CA ALA A 83 13.64 12.92 11.43
C ALA A 83 13.72 14.39 10.94
N PRO A 84 14.73 14.78 10.13
CA PRO A 84 14.92 16.16 9.68
C PRO A 84 13.71 16.77 8.95
N MET A 85 12.88 15.93 8.33
CA MET A 85 11.64 16.38 7.68
C MET A 85 10.61 16.97 8.66
N ARG A 86 10.77 16.74 9.97
CA ARG A 86 9.90 17.23 11.04
C ARG A 86 10.40 18.53 11.64
N ASP A 87 11.59 19.00 11.28
CA ASP A 87 12.19 20.21 11.88
C ASP A 87 11.29 21.43 11.69
N THR A 88 10.58 21.53 10.57
CA THR A 88 9.61 22.62 10.34
C THR A 88 8.47 22.62 11.36
N TRP A 89 8.00 21.46 11.80
CA TRP A 89 6.97 21.35 12.84
C TRP A 89 7.53 21.74 14.21
N VAL A 90 8.80 21.42 14.46
CA VAL A 90 9.50 21.82 15.69
C VAL A 90 9.74 23.33 15.71
N ASP A 91 10.06 23.94 14.57
CA ASP A 91 10.17 25.40 14.45
C ASP A 91 8.82 26.09 14.66
N GLU A 92 7.73 25.55 14.10
CA GLU A 92 6.37 26.03 14.37
C GLU A 92 6.02 25.93 15.86
N LEU A 93 6.32 24.80 16.50
CA LEU A 93 6.16 24.59 17.93
C LEU A 93 6.92 25.65 18.75
N ASP A 94 8.18 25.89 18.39
CA ASP A 94 9.04 26.88 19.03
C ASP A 94 8.43 28.28 18.93
N THR A 95 7.93 28.67 17.75
CA THR A 95 7.27 29.96 17.56
C THR A 95 5.99 30.11 18.38
N LEU A 96 5.22 29.03 18.58
CA LEU A 96 3.99 29.06 19.39
C LEU A 96 4.31 29.30 20.87
N PHE A 97 5.35 28.64 21.40
CA PHE A 97 5.75 28.83 22.79
C PHE A 97 6.38 30.19 23.05
N HIS A 98 7.18 30.71 22.10
CA HIS A 98 7.70 32.07 22.18
C HIS A 98 6.58 33.11 22.15
N LYS A 99 5.57 32.97 21.28
CA LYS A 99 4.38 33.83 21.27
C LYS A 99 3.55 33.69 22.55
N ALA A 100 3.53 32.51 23.16
CA ALA A 100 2.86 32.31 24.44
C ALA A 100 3.53 33.10 25.58
N CYS A 101 4.85 33.34 25.50
CA CYS A 101 5.64 33.99 26.54
C CYS A 101 6.16 35.39 26.15
N GLU A 102 5.61 36.01 25.10
CA GLU A 102 6.10 37.28 24.53
C GLU A 102 6.04 38.45 25.54
N THR A 103 5.03 38.47 26.40
CA THR A 103 4.89 39.46 27.49
C THR A 103 5.55 38.96 28.77
N GLU A 104 6.53 39.71 29.29
CA GLU A 104 7.34 39.35 30.48
C GLU A 104 6.53 38.96 31.73
N ASN A 105 5.28 39.44 31.86
CA ASN A 105 4.44 39.22 33.04
C ASN A 105 3.15 38.43 32.78
N GLU A 106 2.83 38.06 31.53
CA GLU A 106 1.61 37.32 31.22
C GLU A 106 1.83 36.27 30.12
N VAL A 107 1.46 35.03 30.43
CA VAL A 107 1.48 33.92 29.46
C VAL A 107 0.16 33.86 28.71
N ASN A 108 0.22 33.90 27.38
CA ASN A 108 -0.94 33.68 26.52
C ASN A 108 -1.30 32.19 26.46
N ILE A 109 -2.40 31.86 27.12
CA ILE A 109 -2.85 30.48 27.35
C ILE A 109 -3.32 29.82 26.04
N ASP A 110 -3.87 30.58 25.10
CA ASP A 110 -4.33 30.02 23.82
C ASP A 110 -3.14 29.49 23.01
N TYR A 111 -2.07 30.28 22.88
CA TYR A 111 -0.84 29.84 22.23
C TYR A 111 -0.14 28.71 22.99
N LEU A 112 -0.14 28.74 24.32
CA LEU A 112 0.42 27.67 25.14
C LEU A 112 -0.29 26.33 24.90
N ILE A 113 -1.62 26.33 24.91
CA ILE A 113 -2.41 25.12 24.67
C ILE A 113 -2.24 24.62 23.24
N GLU A 114 -2.14 25.52 22.27
CA GLU A 114 -1.87 25.13 20.89
C GLU A 114 -0.47 24.53 20.74
N GLY A 115 0.56 25.12 21.36
CA GLY A 115 1.91 24.56 21.43
C GLY A 115 1.91 23.17 22.07
N LEU A 116 1.21 22.97 23.19
CA LEU A 116 1.09 21.65 23.82
C LEU A 116 0.42 20.62 22.91
N LYS A 117 -0.60 21.00 22.12
CA LYS A 117 -1.18 20.08 21.12
C LYS A 117 -0.16 19.72 20.05
N THR A 118 0.52 20.71 19.47
CA THR A 118 1.54 20.51 18.45
C THR A 118 2.67 19.61 18.96
N LEU A 119 3.07 19.77 20.23
CA LEU A 119 4.04 18.91 20.91
C LEU A 119 3.59 17.43 20.88
N PHE A 120 2.36 17.13 21.30
CA PHE A 120 1.87 15.76 21.29
C PHE A 120 1.64 15.20 19.88
N LEU A 121 1.30 16.04 18.90
CA LEU A 121 1.24 15.64 17.49
C LEU A 121 2.63 15.23 16.96
N ILE A 122 3.69 15.97 17.33
CA ILE A 122 5.06 15.61 16.98
C ILE A 122 5.44 14.27 17.64
N LEU A 123 5.12 14.08 18.92
CA LEU A 123 5.39 12.81 19.61
C LEU A 123 4.68 11.62 18.97
N GLU A 124 3.44 11.77 18.54
CA GLU A 124 2.70 10.72 17.83
C GLU A 124 3.37 10.38 16.50
N ALA A 125 3.78 11.40 15.74
CA ALA A 125 4.55 11.21 14.51
C ALA A 125 5.87 10.47 14.77
N MET A 126 6.62 10.85 15.81
CA MET A 126 7.86 10.18 16.21
C MET A 126 7.63 8.69 16.54
N LYS A 127 6.55 8.34 17.24
CA LYS A 127 6.20 6.93 17.52
C LYS A 127 5.99 6.14 16.25
N LEU A 128 5.30 6.71 15.27
CA LEU A 128 5.11 6.07 13.96
C LEU A 128 6.44 5.94 13.21
N ASP A 129 7.31 6.94 13.28
CA ASP A 129 8.62 6.91 12.62
C ASP A 129 9.51 5.79 13.19
N VAL A 130 9.58 5.64 14.52
CA VAL A 130 10.30 4.55 15.19
C VAL A 130 9.72 3.19 14.83
N ALA A 131 8.39 3.03 14.88
CA ALA A 131 7.74 1.77 14.53
C ALA A 131 7.98 1.40 13.05
N ASN A 132 7.86 2.35 12.14
CA ASN A 132 8.11 2.14 10.70
C ASN A 132 9.59 1.78 10.43
N HIS A 133 10.52 2.42 11.13
CA HIS A 133 11.93 2.09 11.06
C HIS A 133 12.21 0.67 11.56
N GLN A 134 11.62 0.28 12.71
CA GLN A 134 11.72 -1.08 13.25
C GLN A 134 11.15 -2.13 12.29
N ILE A 135 9.97 -1.88 11.71
CA ILE A 135 9.39 -2.77 10.70
C ILE A 135 10.34 -2.91 9.50
N ARG A 136 10.96 -1.81 9.05
CA ARG A 136 11.90 -1.84 7.92
C ARG A 136 13.15 -2.67 8.24
N ILE A 137 13.70 -2.54 9.44
CA ILE A 137 14.86 -3.33 9.90
C ILE A 137 14.52 -4.80 10.03
N LEU A 138 13.35 -5.12 10.59
CA LEU A 138 12.94 -6.51 10.85
C LEU A 138 12.44 -7.23 9.60
N ARG A 139 11.95 -6.50 8.59
CA ARG A 139 11.34 -7.07 7.38
C ARG A 139 12.21 -8.15 6.70
N PRO A 140 13.52 -7.97 6.45
CA PRO A 140 14.33 -9.01 5.80
C PRO A 140 14.37 -10.32 6.62
N LEU A 141 14.50 -10.23 7.95
CA LEU A 141 14.50 -11.39 8.84
C LEU A 141 13.13 -12.08 8.82
N LEU A 142 12.04 -11.32 8.97
CA LEU A 142 10.69 -11.86 8.95
C LEU A 142 10.38 -12.55 7.61
N CYS A 143 10.70 -11.91 6.48
CA CYS A 143 10.49 -12.49 5.15
C CYS A 143 11.32 -13.74 4.89
N SER A 144 12.60 -13.77 5.31
CA SER A 144 13.47 -14.95 5.11
C SER A 144 13.01 -16.16 5.91
N SER A 145 12.40 -15.95 7.08
CA SER A 145 11.88 -17.01 7.96
C SER A 145 10.41 -17.39 7.70
N ALA A 146 9.71 -16.67 6.82
CA ALA A 146 8.25 -16.76 6.68
C ALA A 146 7.75 -18.17 6.31
N VAL A 147 8.43 -18.87 5.40
CA VAL A 147 8.06 -20.24 5.00
C VAL A 147 8.16 -21.20 6.20
N SER A 148 9.25 -21.13 6.96
CA SER A 148 9.47 -21.98 8.14
C SER A 148 8.42 -21.73 9.21
N PHE A 149 8.12 -20.46 9.47
CA PHE A 149 7.08 -20.05 10.41
C PHE A 149 5.71 -20.60 10.00
N GLU A 150 5.33 -20.46 8.73
CA GLU A 150 4.03 -20.91 8.25
C GLU A 150 3.87 -22.44 8.29
N LYS A 151 4.94 -23.18 7.94
CA LYS A 151 5.00 -24.64 8.11
C LYS A 151 4.76 -25.04 9.57
N GLU A 152 5.43 -24.38 10.51
CA GLU A 152 5.27 -24.67 11.92
C GLU A 152 3.86 -24.32 12.43
N TYR A 153 3.32 -23.18 12.02
CA TYR A 153 1.96 -22.74 12.33
C TYR A 153 0.94 -23.80 11.91
N PHE A 154 0.96 -24.24 10.64
CA PHE A 154 0.01 -25.21 10.14
C PHE A 154 0.20 -26.60 10.75
N LYS A 155 1.44 -27.03 10.98
CA LYS A 155 1.71 -28.28 11.71
C LYS A 155 1.09 -28.26 13.11
N ASN A 156 1.20 -27.14 13.83
CA ASN A 156 0.59 -26.98 15.15
C ASN A 156 -0.93 -26.86 15.08
N ALA A 157 -1.48 -26.20 14.06
CA ALA A 157 -2.92 -26.08 13.84
C ALA A 157 -3.57 -27.44 13.52
N ILE A 158 -2.92 -28.28 12.71
CA ILE A 158 -3.35 -29.67 12.42
C ILE A 158 -3.33 -30.50 13.71
N LYS A 159 -2.24 -30.46 14.48
CA LYS A 159 -2.13 -31.21 15.76
C LYS A 159 -3.25 -30.86 16.76
N ARG A 160 -3.71 -29.61 16.74
CA ARG A 160 -4.80 -29.12 17.58
C ARG A 160 -6.19 -29.31 16.97
N ASN A 161 -6.30 -30.00 15.83
CA ASN A 161 -7.55 -30.18 15.06
C ASN A 161 -8.28 -28.87 14.72
N LYS A 162 -7.53 -27.76 14.55
CA LYS A 162 -8.12 -26.46 14.18
C LYS A 162 -8.36 -26.32 12.67
N ILE A 163 -7.57 -27.03 11.85
CA ILE A 163 -7.60 -26.93 10.39
C ILE A 163 -7.52 -28.33 9.79
N ASN A 164 -8.30 -28.55 8.72
CA ASN A 164 -8.25 -29.75 7.89
C ASN A 164 -8.02 -29.35 6.42
N PHE A 165 -7.04 -29.98 5.77
CA PHE A 165 -6.66 -29.73 4.38
C PHE A 165 -7.28 -30.70 3.37
N THR A 166 -8.09 -31.66 3.80
CA THR A 166 -8.69 -32.69 2.94
C THR A 166 -9.43 -32.08 1.75
N SER A 167 -10.25 -31.04 1.97
CA SER A 167 -10.96 -30.33 0.90
C SER A 167 -10.00 -29.65 -0.09
N SER A 168 -8.90 -29.09 0.41
CA SER A 168 -7.88 -28.43 -0.41
C SER A 168 -7.12 -29.45 -1.25
N MET A 169 -6.82 -30.63 -0.71
CA MET A 169 -6.16 -31.70 -1.45
C MET A 169 -7.08 -32.33 -2.51
N LEU A 170 -8.37 -32.48 -2.21
CA LEU A 170 -9.37 -32.91 -3.20
C LEU A 170 -9.50 -31.90 -4.35
N TRP A 171 -9.54 -30.60 -4.03
CA TRP A 171 -9.51 -29.53 -5.04
C TRP A 171 -8.25 -29.62 -5.91
N PHE A 172 -7.09 -29.81 -5.30
CA PHE A 172 -5.83 -29.93 -6.02
C PHE A 172 -5.80 -31.15 -6.96
N LYS A 173 -6.25 -32.32 -6.47
CA LYS A 173 -6.35 -33.55 -7.26
C LYS A 173 -7.37 -33.46 -8.40
N LYS A 174 -8.47 -32.74 -8.21
CA LYS A 174 -9.42 -32.48 -9.30
C LYS A 174 -8.72 -31.74 -10.44
N ASN A 175 -7.99 -30.68 -10.12
CA ASN A 175 -7.26 -29.90 -11.13
C ASN A 175 -6.12 -30.69 -11.78
N SER A 176 -5.49 -31.64 -11.06
CA SER A 176 -4.46 -32.50 -11.68
C SER A 176 -5.03 -33.44 -12.74
N ILE A 177 -6.25 -33.94 -12.52
CA ILE A 177 -6.98 -34.76 -13.50
C ILE A 177 -7.41 -33.90 -14.70
N GLU A 178 -7.90 -32.69 -14.47
CA GLU A 178 -8.30 -31.76 -15.54
C GLU A 178 -7.12 -31.33 -16.42
N LEU A 179 -5.95 -31.10 -15.82
CA LEU A 179 -4.72 -30.75 -16.54
C LEU A 179 -4.00 -31.96 -17.17
N ASP A 180 -4.34 -33.18 -16.73
CA ASP A 180 -3.59 -34.42 -17.03
C ASP A 180 -2.08 -34.27 -16.74
N SER A 181 -1.76 -33.72 -15.57
CA SER A 181 -0.36 -33.55 -15.12
C SER A 181 -0.14 -34.11 -13.72
N LYS A 182 0.99 -34.79 -13.56
CA LYS A 182 1.47 -35.29 -12.26
C LYS A 182 2.50 -34.38 -11.60
N ASN A 183 2.92 -33.29 -12.27
CA ASN A 183 3.86 -32.35 -11.69
C ASN A 183 3.11 -31.43 -10.69
N PRO A 184 3.40 -31.49 -9.38
CA PRO A 184 2.67 -30.72 -8.39
C PRO A 184 2.75 -29.20 -8.62
N ARG A 185 3.85 -28.71 -9.22
CA ARG A 185 4.03 -27.28 -9.49
C ARG A 185 3.15 -26.81 -10.65
N ASP A 186 3.09 -27.57 -11.74
CA ASP A 186 2.24 -27.23 -12.90
C ASP A 186 0.76 -27.29 -12.51
N VAL A 187 0.38 -28.31 -11.73
CA VAL A 187 -0.97 -28.42 -11.19
C VAL A 187 -1.29 -27.22 -10.31
N LEU A 188 -0.39 -26.79 -9.42
CA LEU A 188 -0.63 -25.63 -8.55
C LEU A 188 -0.78 -24.34 -9.37
N ASN A 189 0.11 -24.12 -10.34
CA ASN A 189 0.06 -22.97 -11.25
C ASN A 189 -1.30 -22.89 -11.95
N TYR A 190 -1.73 -23.98 -12.56
CA TYR A 190 -3.04 -24.09 -13.20
C TYR A 190 -4.19 -23.88 -12.21
N SER A 191 -4.12 -24.54 -11.05
CA SER A 191 -5.19 -24.51 -10.05
C SER A 191 -5.42 -23.10 -9.50
N VAL A 192 -4.35 -22.38 -9.16
CA VAL A 192 -4.44 -20.99 -8.67
C VAL A 192 -4.97 -20.07 -9.76
N LEU A 193 -4.53 -20.24 -11.01
CA LEU A 193 -5.03 -19.45 -12.13
C LEU A 193 -6.52 -19.70 -12.39
N ASN A 194 -6.96 -20.95 -12.30
CA ASN A 194 -8.38 -21.33 -12.40
C ASN A 194 -9.23 -20.66 -11.30
N LEU A 195 -8.70 -20.50 -10.09
CA LEU A 195 -9.38 -19.73 -9.02
C LEU A 195 -9.58 -18.27 -9.40
N LEU A 196 -8.74 -17.68 -10.24
CA LEU A 196 -8.87 -16.30 -10.69
C LEU A 196 -9.89 -16.12 -11.82
N SER A 197 -10.48 -17.21 -12.34
CA SER A 197 -11.52 -17.13 -13.36
C SER A 197 -12.75 -16.38 -12.84
N CYS A 198 -13.20 -15.41 -13.63
CA CYS A 198 -14.48 -14.73 -13.43
C CYS A 198 -15.61 -15.47 -14.15
N SER A 199 -15.33 -16.17 -15.27
CA SER A 199 -16.33 -16.95 -15.99
C SER A 199 -16.75 -18.21 -15.24
N THR A 200 -15.83 -18.83 -14.51
CA THR A 200 -16.08 -19.97 -13.62
C THR A 200 -15.81 -19.56 -12.18
N MET A 201 -16.75 -18.82 -11.59
CA MET A 201 -16.56 -18.22 -10.27
C MET A 201 -16.47 -19.28 -9.17
N TYR A 202 -15.28 -19.41 -8.57
CA TYR A 202 -15.10 -20.16 -7.34
C TYR A 202 -15.53 -19.34 -6.12
N HIS A 203 -16.48 -19.86 -5.35
CA HIS A 203 -17.00 -19.20 -4.15
C HIS A 203 -16.19 -19.51 -2.87
N GLN A 204 -15.43 -20.60 -2.88
CA GLN A 204 -14.63 -21.01 -1.73
C GLN A 204 -13.20 -21.30 -2.16
N PHE A 205 -12.26 -20.62 -1.51
CA PHE A 205 -10.83 -20.84 -1.72
C PHE A 205 -10.34 -22.01 -0.85
N PRO A 206 -9.32 -22.76 -1.30
CA PRO A 206 -8.72 -23.82 -0.50
C PRO A 206 -8.05 -23.22 0.75
N ASN A 207 -8.09 -23.97 1.85
CA ASN A 207 -7.51 -23.56 3.14
C ASN A 207 -5.99 -23.38 3.06
N THR A 208 -5.32 -24.01 2.08
CA THR A 208 -3.89 -23.78 1.80
C THR A 208 -3.59 -22.36 1.34
N LEU A 209 -4.58 -21.60 0.86
CA LEU A 209 -4.45 -20.22 0.40
C LEU A 209 -5.13 -19.22 1.35
N ASN A 210 -5.44 -19.61 2.59
CA ASN A 210 -6.25 -18.81 3.50
C ASN A 210 -5.61 -17.45 3.84
N PHE A 211 -4.28 -17.41 4.02
CA PHE A 211 -3.56 -16.15 4.28
C PHE A 211 -3.46 -15.24 3.05
N ASP A 212 -3.69 -15.80 1.85
CA ASP A 212 -3.60 -15.08 0.58
C ASP A 212 -4.97 -14.72 -0.01
N HIS A 213 -6.07 -14.99 0.69
CA HIS A 213 -7.43 -14.79 0.19
C HIS A 213 -7.66 -13.38 -0.38
N THR A 214 -7.30 -12.33 0.38
CA THR A 214 -7.44 -10.93 -0.07
C THR A 214 -6.57 -10.65 -1.30
N ARG A 215 -5.34 -11.18 -1.36
CA ARG A 215 -4.44 -11.01 -2.51
C ARG A 215 -5.00 -11.67 -3.76
N LEU A 216 -5.60 -12.85 -3.63
CA LEU A 216 -6.24 -13.56 -4.74
C LEU A 216 -7.49 -12.82 -5.25
N LEU A 217 -8.28 -12.20 -4.38
CA LEU A 217 -9.40 -11.36 -4.79
C LEU A 217 -8.94 -10.14 -5.60
N LEU A 218 -7.85 -9.48 -5.18
CA LEU A 218 -7.25 -8.37 -5.91
C LEU A 218 -6.69 -8.84 -7.27
N LEU A 219 -5.97 -9.96 -7.31
CA LEU A 219 -5.49 -10.57 -8.56
C LEU A 219 -6.65 -10.88 -9.52
N ARG A 220 -7.76 -11.41 -9.01
CA ARG A 220 -8.98 -11.67 -9.81
C ARG A 220 -9.56 -10.37 -10.39
N ALA A 221 -9.61 -9.30 -9.58
CA ALA A 221 -10.06 -8.00 -10.03
C ALA A 221 -9.14 -7.43 -11.13
N ASP A 222 -7.82 -7.61 -11.00
CA ASP A 222 -6.83 -7.18 -11.99
C ASP A 222 -6.94 -7.99 -13.29
N ILE A 223 -7.13 -9.31 -13.22
CA ILE A 223 -7.44 -10.15 -14.39
C ILE A 223 -8.68 -9.63 -15.12
N ARG A 224 -9.76 -9.35 -14.37
CA ARG A 224 -10.97 -8.77 -14.95
C ARG A 224 -10.70 -7.40 -15.58
N HIS A 225 -9.91 -6.56 -14.92
CA HIS A 225 -9.51 -5.26 -15.46
C HIS A 225 -8.81 -5.40 -16.81
N ILE A 226 -7.81 -6.28 -16.91
CA ILE A 226 -7.08 -6.57 -18.15
C ILE A 226 -8.04 -7.01 -19.27
N ILE A 227 -8.93 -7.97 -18.99
CA ILE A 227 -9.87 -8.49 -19.99
C ILE A 227 -10.83 -7.40 -20.46
N CYS A 228 -11.39 -6.60 -19.55
CA CYS A 228 -12.28 -5.50 -19.91
C CYS A 228 -11.57 -4.43 -20.75
N THR A 229 -10.32 -4.09 -20.44
CA THR A 229 -9.51 -3.16 -21.24
C THR A 229 -9.27 -3.71 -22.64
N LYS A 230 -8.98 -5.02 -22.79
CA LYS A 230 -8.90 -5.68 -24.11
C LYS A 230 -10.21 -5.63 -24.87
N LEU A 231 -11.35 -5.84 -24.20
CA LEU A 231 -12.67 -5.72 -24.84
C LEU A 231 -12.92 -4.31 -25.37
N CYS A 232 -12.53 -3.27 -24.61
CA CYS A 232 -12.59 -1.89 -25.08
C CYS A 232 -11.72 -1.67 -26.33
N SER A 233 -10.50 -2.21 -26.36
CA SER A 233 -9.65 -2.17 -27.55
C SER A 233 -10.26 -2.89 -28.75
N ILE A 234 -10.85 -4.07 -28.54
CA ILE A 234 -11.52 -4.83 -29.58
C ILE A 234 -12.69 -4.02 -30.15
N LEU A 235 -13.51 -3.38 -29.31
CA LEU A 235 -14.59 -2.52 -29.76
C LEU A 235 -14.07 -1.33 -30.56
N TYR A 236 -13.03 -0.65 -30.06
CA TYR A 236 -12.39 0.48 -30.74
C TYR A 236 -11.91 0.10 -32.15
N LYS A 237 -11.18 -1.02 -32.26
CA LYS A 237 -10.74 -1.59 -33.54
C LYS A 237 -11.92 -1.94 -34.45
N THR A 238 -12.95 -2.58 -33.90
CA THR A 238 -14.14 -2.99 -34.65
C THR A 238 -14.87 -1.79 -35.26
N LEU A 239 -15.02 -0.70 -34.50
CA LEU A 239 -15.68 0.51 -34.98
C LEU A 239 -14.89 1.22 -36.09
N ILE A 240 -13.56 1.24 -36.00
CA ILE A 240 -12.69 1.76 -37.07
C ILE A 240 -12.88 0.95 -38.36
N TYR A 241 -12.83 -0.38 -38.28
CA TYR A 241 -12.98 -1.24 -39.47
C TYR A 241 -14.39 -1.17 -40.06
N GLN A 242 -15.44 -1.20 -39.23
CA GLN A 242 -16.84 -1.18 -39.71
C GLN A 242 -17.21 0.14 -40.38
N ASN A 243 -16.63 1.26 -39.94
CA ASN A 243 -16.93 2.59 -40.47
C ASN A 243 -15.87 3.08 -41.48
N ASN A 244 -14.92 2.22 -41.89
CA ASN A 244 -13.81 2.55 -42.79
C ASN A 244 -13.05 3.83 -42.39
N LEU A 245 -12.81 4.02 -41.09
CA LEU A 245 -12.05 5.16 -40.57
C LEU A 245 -10.55 5.00 -40.88
N ASP A 246 -9.81 6.10 -40.74
CA ASP A 246 -8.37 6.10 -41.02
C ASP A 246 -7.63 5.11 -40.10
N LYS A 247 -6.81 4.25 -40.72
CA LYS A 247 -6.04 3.21 -40.01
C LYS A 247 -4.90 3.80 -39.19
N SER A 248 -4.53 5.06 -39.42
CA SER A 248 -3.57 5.79 -38.59
C SER A 248 -3.99 5.86 -37.10
N LEU A 249 -5.29 5.78 -36.81
CA LEU A 249 -5.86 5.71 -35.45
C LEU A 249 -5.45 4.44 -34.69
N LEU A 250 -4.98 3.40 -35.39
CA LEU A 250 -4.53 2.14 -34.80
C LEU A 250 -3.04 2.11 -34.45
N ASN A 251 -2.32 3.23 -34.61
CA ASN A 251 -0.92 3.30 -34.20
C ASN A 251 -0.77 3.16 -32.67
N ASP A 252 0.42 2.77 -32.23
CA ASP A 252 0.71 2.50 -30.82
C ASP A 252 0.49 3.70 -29.91
N ALA A 253 0.81 4.92 -30.38
CA ALA A 253 0.63 6.15 -29.62
C ALA A 253 -0.84 6.47 -29.35
N ASN A 254 -1.70 6.33 -30.37
CA ASN A 254 -3.14 6.55 -30.28
C ASN A 254 -3.80 5.48 -29.42
N MET A 255 -3.36 4.23 -29.54
CA MET A 255 -3.86 3.13 -28.72
C MET A 255 -3.49 3.31 -27.23
N LEU A 256 -2.29 3.80 -26.94
CA LEU A 256 -1.87 4.13 -25.58
C LEU A 256 -2.65 5.34 -25.01
N ASN A 257 -2.94 6.33 -25.86
CA ASN A 257 -3.78 7.45 -25.44
C ASN A 257 -5.22 7.00 -25.15
N PHE A 258 -5.79 6.16 -26.02
CA PHE A 258 -7.08 5.50 -25.80
C PHE A 258 -7.12 4.74 -24.47
N LYS A 259 -6.08 3.95 -24.17
CA LYS A 259 -5.94 3.28 -22.86
C LYS A 259 -6.02 4.27 -21.71
N LYS A 260 -5.28 5.39 -21.76
CA LYS A 260 -5.29 6.42 -20.71
C LYS A 260 -6.69 7.02 -20.53
N GLU A 261 -7.40 7.30 -21.61
CA GLU A 261 -8.79 7.79 -21.54
C GLU A 261 -9.73 6.78 -20.88
N VAL A 262 -9.63 5.50 -21.25
CA VAL A 262 -10.41 4.41 -20.62
C VAL A 262 -10.12 4.34 -19.12
N LEU A 263 -8.85 4.40 -18.72
CA LEU A 263 -8.44 4.36 -17.32
C LEU A 263 -8.99 5.53 -16.52
N ASN A 264 -8.93 6.75 -17.06
CA ASN A 264 -9.46 7.95 -16.39
C ASN A 264 -10.98 7.89 -16.14
N ILE A 265 -11.71 7.15 -16.99
CA ILE A 265 -13.16 6.97 -16.83
C ILE A 265 -13.49 5.83 -15.86
N ILE A 266 -12.67 4.77 -15.82
CA ILE A 266 -12.98 3.56 -15.06
C ILE A 266 -12.46 3.60 -13.63
N VAL A 267 -11.29 4.21 -13.41
CA VAL A 267 -10.61 4.23 -12.11
C VAL A 267 -11.10 5.43 -11.30
N ASP A 268 -11.54 5.18 -10.06
CA ASP A 268 -11.93 6.26 -9.14
C ASP A 268 -10.73 6.87 -8.40
N GLU A 269 -10.98 7.93 -7.63
CA GLU A 269 -9.96 8.61 -6.80
C GLU A 269 -9.25 7.66 -5.82
N ASN A 270 -9.91 6.55 -5.46
CA ASN A 270 -9.37 5.53 -4.57
C ASN A 270 -8.64 4.40 -5.31
N GLY A 271 -8.49 4.49 -6.64
CA GLY A 271 -7.82 3.48 -7.46
C GLY A 271 -8.66 2.25 -7.81
N ASN A 272 -9.97 2.22 -7.49
CA ASN A 272 -10.84 1.08 -7.75
C ASN A 272 -11.46 1.16 -9.16
N SER A 273 -11.45 0.02 -9.87
CA SER A 273 -12.06 -0.10 -11.19
C SER A 273 -13.59 -0.27 -11.13
N LYS A 274 -14.34 0.68 -11.70
CA LYS A 274 -15.81 0.70 -11.68
C LYS A 274 -16.44 0.47 -13.07
N TRP A 275 -16.10 -0.66 -13.69
CA TRP A 275 -16.54 -1.03 -15.04
C TRP A 275 -18.05 -0.85 -15.28
N THR A 276 -18.92 -1.57 -14.54
CA THR A 276 -20.37 -1.58 -14.80
C THR A 276 -21.03 -0.20 -14.73
N LYS A 277 -20.58 0.66 -13.82
CA LYS A 277 -21.17 2.00 -13.63
C LYS A 277 -20.79 2.97 -14.74
N ASN A 278 -19.59 2.80 -15.30
CA ASN A 278 -18.99 3.79 -16.21
C ASN A 278 -19.06 3.38 -17.69
N LEU A 279 -19.72 2.26 -18.02
CA LEU A 279 -19.84 1.79 -19.42
C LEU A 279 -20.51 2.81 -20.35
N LYS A 280 -21.52 3.53 -19.87
CA LYS A 280 -22.20 4.56 -20.67
C LYS A 280 -21.26 5.73 -20.98
N ASN A 281 -20.51 6.19 -19.98
CA ASN A 281 -19.53 7.26 -20.14
C ASN A 281 -18.39 6.84 -21.10
N LEU A 282 -17.92 5.59 -20.97
CA LEU A 282 -16.96 5.01 -21.92
C LEU A 282 -17.51 5.02 -23.35
N SER A 283 -18.78 4.65 -23.54
CA SER A 283 -19.40 4.59 -24.86
C SER A 283 -19.49 5.97 -25.51
N VAL A 284 -19.90 6.99 -24.73
CA VAL A 284 -19.94 8.39 -25.19
C VAL A 284 -18.54 8.88 -25.57
N GLN A 285 -17.54 8.68 -24.70
CA GLN A 285 -16.17 9.11 -24.96
C GLN A 285 -15.59 8.42 -26.20
N LEU A 286 -15.81 7.11 -26.34
CA LEU A 286 -15.29 6.32 -27.45
C LEU A 286 -15.87 6.82 -28.79
N ILE A 287 -17.18 7.08 -28.86
CA ILE A 287 -17.82 7.61 -30.07
C ILE A 287 -17.38 9.04 -30.35
N ASN A 288 -17.28 9.89 -29.33
CA ASN A 288 -16.81 11.26 -29.49
C ASN A 288 -15.38 11.32 -30.05
N ASN A 289 -14.48 10.48 -29.53
CA ASN A 289 -13.08 10.44 -29.97
C ASN A 289 -12.95 9.92 -31.42
N LEU A 290 -13.76 8.94 -31.83
CA LEU A 290 -13.69 8.36 -33.17
C LEU A 290 -14.38 9.19 -34.27
N PHE A 291 -15.51 9.84 -33.96
CA PHE A 291 -16.37 10.47 -34.96
C PHE A 291 -16.50 11.98 -34.82
N GLY A 292 -16.09 12.57 -33.69
CA GLY A 292 -16.27 14.00 -33.39
C GLY A 292 -17.72 14.47 -33.30
N ASN A 293 -18.70 13.56 -33.44
CA ASN A 293 -20.12 13.82 -33.35
C ASN A 293 -20.80 12.74 -32.49
N LEU A 294 -21.76 13.17 -31.66
CA LEU A 294 -22.48 12.33 -30.71
C LEU A 294 -23.74 11.75 -31.38
N ASP A 295 -23.54 10.65 -32.11
CA ASP A 295 -24.62 9.87 -32.69
C ASP A 295 -25.21 8.89 -31.65
N SER A 296 -26.50 9.07 -31.32
CA SER A 296 -27.19 8.27 -30.30
C SER A 296 -27.19 6.79 -30.63
N ASP A 297 -27.39 6.42 -31.90
CA ASP A 297 -27.49 5.01 -32.31
C ASP A 297 -26.15 4.29 -32.12
N LYS A 298 -25.04 4.98 -32.41
CA LYS A 298 -23.68 4.44 -32.22
C LYS A 298 -23.31 4.36 -30.74
N ILE A 299 -23.74 5.32 -29.92
CA ILE A 299 -23.52 5.29 -28.47
C ILE A 299 -24.29 4.12 -27.85
N ASP A 300 -25.55 3.94 -28.24
CA ASP A 300 -26.38 2.82 -27.75
C ASP A 300 -25.83 1.47 -28.20
N PHE A 301 -25.34 1.37 -29.44
CA PHE A 301 -24.63 0.18 -29.91
C PHE A 301 -23.40 -0.12 -29.04
N ALA A 302 -22.51 0.86 -28.85
CA ALA A 302 -21.28 0.68 -28.07
C ALA A 302 -21.57 0.31 -26.61
N TYR A 303 -22.56 0.97 -25.99
CA TYR A 303 -22.97 0.69 -24.61
C TYR A 303 -23.52 -0.73 -24.47
N ASN A 304 -24.47 -1.12 -25.32
CA ASN A 304 -25.06 -2.46 -25.25
C ASN A 304 -24.03 -3.56 -25.55
N TRP A 305 -23.10 -3.30 -26.46
CA TRP A 305 -21.99 -4.20 -26.72
C TRP A 305 -21.10 -4.36 -25.48
N LEU A 306 -20.62 -3.27 -24.88
CA LEU A 306 -19.77 -3.32 -23.68
C LEU A 306 -20.51 -3.95 -22.51
N LEU A 307 -21.78 -3.61 -22.29
CA LEU A 307 -22.61 -4.14 -21.23
C LEU A 307 -22.73 -5.66 -21.33
N LYS A 308 -22.89 -6.19 -22.54
CA LYS A 308 -22.97 -7.63 -22.79
C LYS A 308 -21.61 -8.31 -22.67
N GLN A 309 -20.56 -7.76 -23.29
CA GLN A 309 -19.27 -8.44 -23.40
C GLN A 309 -18.43 -8.37 -22.13
N THR A 310 -18.62 -7.37 -21.28
CA THR A 310 -17.90 -7.26 -19.99
C THR A 310 -18.48 -8.15 -18.88
N GLN A 311 -19.59 -8.84 -19.15
CA GLN A 311 -20.13 -9.82 -18.21
C GLN A 311 -19.31 -11.12 -18.23
N PRO A 312 -19.03 -11.74 -17.07
CA PRO A 312 -18.26 -12.98 -17.03
C PRO A 312 -18.93 -14.16 -17.75
N ASN A 313 -20.26 -14.13 -17.92
CA ASN A 313 -21.02 -15.14 -18.65
C ASN A 313 -20.94 -14.98 -20.18
N SER A 314 -20.31 -13.91 -20.69
CA SER A 314 -20.11 -13.75 -22.12
C SER A 314 -19.12 -14.78 -22.65
N LYS A 315 -19.47 -15.40 -23.78
CA LYS A 315 -18.55 -16.29 -24.53
C LYS A 315 -17.28 -15.56 -24.96
N VAL A 316 -17.38 -14.28 -25.33
CA VAL A 316 -16.22 -13.49 -25.76
C VAL A 316 -15.31 -13.24 -24.56
N TYR A 317 -15.88 -12.93 -23.39
CA TYR A 317 -15.13 -12.76 -22.15
C TYR A 317 -14.39 -14.06 -21.79
N SER A 318 -15.10 -15.18 -21.74
CA SER A 318 -14.53 -16.48 -21.39
C SER A 318 -13.42 -16.91 -22.36
N LEU A 319 -13.57 -16.64 -23.66
CA LEU A 319 -12.52 -16.92 -24.65
C LEU A 319 -11.27 -16.06 -24.42
N LEU A 320 -11.44 -14.76 -24.14
CA LEU A 320 -10.32 -13.86 -23.85
C LEU A 320 -9.63 -14.23 -22.53
N GLU A 321 -10.40 -14.62 -21.51
CA GLU A 321 -9.88 -15.13 -20.24
C GLU A 321 -9.03 -16.39 -20.45
N SER A 322 -9.54 -17.38 -21.19
CA SER A 322 -8.79 -18.61 -21.51
C SER A 322 -7.48 -18.30 -22.22
N LYS A 323 -7.51 -17.43 -23.25
CA LYS A 323 -6.30 -17.00 -23.96
C LYS A 323 -5.32 -16.25 -23.07
N LEU A 324 -5.82 -15.44 -22.15
CA LEU A 324 -4.98 -14.73 -21.17
C LEU A 324 -4.30 -15.74 -20.23
N PHE A 325 -5.03 -16.74 -19.77
CA PHE A 325 -4.49 -17.77 -18.89
C PHE A 325 -3.45 -18.65 -19.58
N GLU A 326 -3.71 -19.07 -20.83
CA GLU A 326 -2.73 -19.76 -21.69
C GLU A 326 -1.46 -18.92 -21.87
N LYS A 327 -1.60 -17.59 -21.98
CA LYS A 327 -0.46 -16.68 -22.08
C LYS A 327 0.31 -16.56 -20.77
N ILE A 328 -0.34 -16.58 -19.62
CA ILE A 328 0.31 -16.45 -18.29
C ILE A 328 1.03 -17.74 -17.89
N LEU A 329 0.44 -18.91 -18.17
CA LEU A 329 0.88 -20.20 -17.63
C LEU A 329 2.37 -20.52 -17.86
N PRO A 330 2.97 -20.28 -19.06
CA PRO A 330 4.40 -20.52 -19.28
C PRO A 330 5.30 -19.70 -18.36
N PHE A 331 4.91 -18.46 -18.06
CA PHE A 331 5.67 -17.56 -17.19
C PHE A 331 5.58 -17.93 -15.70
N LEU A 332 4.64 -18.79 -15.32
CA LEU A 332 4.55 -19.35 -13.98
C LEU A 332 5.46 -20.58 -13.77
N SER A 333 5.93 -21.19 -14.86
CA SER A 333 6.76 -22.40 -14.83
C SER A 333 8.26 -22.09 -14.67
N ALA A 334 8.68 -20.85 -14.89
CA ALA A 334 10.06 -20.42 -14.72
C ALA A 334 10.39 -20.22 -13.22
N PRO A 335 11.52 -20.76 -12.71
CA PRO A 335 11.94 -20.51 -11.35
C PRO A 335 12.23 -19.02 -11.15
N PHE A 336 11.58 -18.42 -10.14
CA PHE A 336 11.72 -17.01 -9.80
C PHE A 336 13.14 -16.76 -9.25
N VAL A 337 14.00 -16.08 -10.01
CA VAL A 337 15.26 -15.55 -9.48
C VAL A 337 14.92 -14.33 -8.64
N THR A 338 14.99 -14.47 -7.32
CA THR A 338 14.91 -13.33 -6.40
C THR A 338 16.12 -12.43 -6.61
N ASN A 339 15.96 -11.35 -7.37
CA ASN A 339 16.88 -10.22 -7.33
C ASN A 339 16.73 -9.51 -5.98
N ASN A 340 17.38 -10.03 -4.95
CA ASN A 340 17.60 -9.34 -3.67
C ASN A 340 18.67 -8.24 -3.82
N ASN A 341 18.50 -7.35 -4.79
CA ASN A 341 19.27 -6.10 -4.89
C ASN A 341 18.36 -4.92 -4.52
N THR A 342 17.96 -4.85 -3.25
CA THR A 342 17.70 -3.55 -2.63
C THR A 342 19.02 -3.07 -2.05
N ASN A 343 19.67 -2.18 -2.81
CA ASN A 343 20.88 -1.46 -2.48
C ASN A 343 20.95 -1.07 -1.00
N SER A 344 21.85 -1.72 -0.26
CA SER A 344 22.56 -1.09 0.84
C SER A 344 23.60 -0.18 0.20
N ASN A 345 23.35 1.12 0.16
CA ASN A 345 24.40 2.12 0.05
C ASN A 345 24.09 3.24 1.04
N ASN A 346 24.87 3.27 2.11
CA ASN A 346 25.15 4.49 2.85
C ASN A 346 25.71 5.54 1.88
N ASN A 347 25.26 6.78 1.97
CA ASN A 347 26.10 7.86 2.48
C ASN A 347 25.38 9.21 2.51
N ASN A 348 25.74 9.96 3.55
CA ASN A 348 25.43 11.35 3.79
C ASN A 348 25.98 12.30 2.73
N ALA A 349 25.24 13.42 2.60
CA ALA A 349 25.70 14.79 2.37
C ALA A 349 26.02 15.29 0.96
N SER A 350 25.34 16.40 0.67
CA SER A 350 25.78 17.64 0.01
C SER A 350 25.19 17.96 -1.37
N ILE A 351 24.54 19.13 -1.35
CA ILE A 351 23.92 19.91 -2.40
C ILE A 351 25.00 20.42 -3.37
N SER A 352 24.73 20.35 -4.68
CA SER A 352 24.98 21.47 -5.59
C SER A 352 24.32 21.24 -6.95
N ASN A 353 23.61 22.28 -7.39
CA ASN A 353 23.00 22.42 -8.70
C ASN A 353 24.05 22.37 -9.81
N THR A 354 23.77 21.70 -10.92
CA THR A 354 23.88 22.29 -12.28
C THR A 354 23.33 21.33 -13.33
N SER A 355 22.46 21.88 -14.16
CA SER A 355 21.98 21.37 -15.44
C SER A 355 23.13 21.12 -16.43
N THR A 356 23.17 19.95 -17.08
CA THR A 356 23.57 19.82 -18.49
C THR A 356 23.09 18.48 -19.07
N VAL A 357 22.50 18.61 -20.25
CA VAL A 357 22.15 17.55 -21.20
C VAL A 357 23.41 16.79 -21.64
N THR A 358 23.37 15.47 -21.74
CA THR A 358 24.16 14.71 -22.73
C THR A 358 23.64 13.27 -22.90
N ASN A 359 23.28 12.96 -24.14
CA ASN A 359 23.08 11.61 -24.68
C ASN A 359 24.35 10.78 -24.59
N ILE A 360 24.27 9.52 -24.14
CA ILE A 360 25.15 8.43 -24.60
C ILE A 360 24.34 7.14 -24.73
N ASN A 361 24.37 6.59 -25.95
CA ASN A 361 23.86 5.29 -26.37
C ASN A 361 24.82 4.14 -26.03
N ASN A 362 24.25 2.94 -25.99
CA ASN A 362 24.85 1.58 -26.07
C ASN A 362 25.61 1.10 -24.81
N SER A 363 25.48 -0.15 -24.36
CA SER A 363 25.36 -1.39 -25.15
C SER A 363 24.82 -2.57 -24.32
N ASN A 364 24.08 -3.42 -25.03
CA ASN A 364 23.72 -4.81 -24.80
C ASN A 364 24.38 -5.56 -23.63
N SER A 365 23.53 -6.06 -22.72
CA SER A 365 23.73 -7.37 -22.09
C SER A 365 22.55 -8.27 -22.48
N ASN A 366 22.85 -9.29 -23.29
CA ASN A 366 21.90 -10.30 -23.71
C ASN A 366 21.46 -11.12 -22.49
N SER A 367 20.22 -10.92 -22.06
CA SER A 367 19.44 -11.94 -21.37
C SER A 367 18.21 -12.21 -22.22
N THR A 368 18.12 -13.41 -22.77
CA THR A 368 16.96 -13.91 -23.50
C THR A 368 15.80 -14.08 -22.53
N SER A 369 15.03 -13.02 -22.28
CA SER A 369 13.70 -13.12 -21.71
C SER A 369 12.71 -13.40 -22.84
N SER A 370 12.06 -14.57 -22.80
CA SER A 370 10.88 -14.84 -23.62
C SER A 370 9.85 -13.75 -23.33
N LYS A 371 9.52 -12.93 -24.32
CA LYS A 371 8.63 -11.78 -24.16
C LYS A 371 7.20 -12.26 -23.88
N ILE A 372 6.58 -11.74 -22.81
CA ILE A 372 5.12 -11.70 -22.64
C ILE A 372 4.50 -10.74 -23.68
N GLU A 373 5.31 -9.93 -24.37
CA GLU A 373 4.90 -8.71 -25.07
C GLU A 373 4.37 -9.00 -26.48
N ASP A 374 3.10 -8.68 -26.71
CA ASP A 374 2.48 -8.58 -28.04
C ASP A 374 1.29 -7.58 -28.05
N ASP A 375 0.88 -7.02 -26.89
CA ASP A 375 -0.32 -6.19 -26.76
C ASP A 375 -0.04 -4.99 -25.84
N ILE A 376 0.46 -3.92 -26.44
CA ILE A 376 0.91 -2.67 -25.79
C ILE A 376 -0.11 -2.07 -24.79
N ILE A 377 -1.38 -2.47 -24.91
CA ILE A 377 -2.49 -1.98 -24.09
C ILE A 377 -2.45 -2.55 -22.69
N VAL A 378 -1.97 -3.78 -22.49
CA VAL A 378 -2.09 -4.45 -21.19
C VAL A 378 -0.79 -5.11 -20.71
N ASP A 379 0.30 -4.96 -21.46
CA ASP A 379 1.54 -5.69 -21.18
C ASP A 379 2.11 -5.35 -19.78
N ASP A 380 2.05 -4.09 -19.34
CA ASP A 380 2.50 -3.66 -18.01
C ASP A 380 1.64 -4.28 -16.88
N GLU A 381 0.32 -4.21 -17.01
CA GLU A 381 -0.62 -4.78 -16.05
C GLU A 381 -0.47 -6.31 -15.99
N LEU A 382 -0.32 -6.95 -17.14
CA LEU A 382 -0.13 -8.39 -17.25
C LEU A 382 1.17 -8.84 -16.59
N ARG A 383 2.27 -8.10 -16.79
CA ARG A 383 3.54 -8.37 -16.14
C ARG A 383 3.42 -8.26 -14.62
N ASN A 384 2.81 -7.18 -14.12
CA ASN A 384 2.61 -6.99 -12.68
C ASN A 384 1.75 -8.10 -12.05
N VAL A 385 0.65 -8.49 -12.70
CA VAL A 385 -0.19 -9.61 -12.26
C VAL A 385 0.61 -10.92 -12.23
N THR A 386 1.40 -11.19 -13.27
CA THR A 386 2.21 -12.41 -13.38
C THR A 386 3.27 -12.48 -12.29
N ASP A 387 4.00 -11.37 -12.03
CA ASP A 387 5.03 -11.31 -11.00
C ASP A 387 4.45 -11.55 -9.59
N ARG A 388 3.32 -10.91 -9.28
CA ARG A 388 2.61 -11.10 -8.00
C ARG A 388 2.06 -12.52 -7.84
N LEU A 389 1.55 -13.09 -8.93
CA LEU A 389 1.04 -14.47 -8.95
C LEU A 389 2.18 -15.47 -8.72
N ASN A 390 3.32 -15.26 -9.38
CA ASN A 390 4.53 -16.06 -9.19
C ASN A 390 5.00 -16.05 -7.74
N GLN A 391 5.12 -14.87 -7.12
CA GLN A 391 5.53 -14.78 -5.71
C GLN A 391 4.58 -15.52 -4.77
N LEU A 392 3.27 -15.41 -4.99
CA LEU A 392 2.25 -16.08 -4.19
C LEU A 392 2.34 -17.60 -4.35
N ILE A 393 2.41 -18.09 -5.59
CA ILE A 393 2.48 -19.53 -5.86
C ILE A 393 3.79 -20.13 -5.35
N GLU A 394 4.93 -19.46 -5.57
CA GLU A 394 6.23 -19.90 -5.09
C GLU A 394 6.23 -20.03 -3.56
N PHE A 395 5.69 -19.03 -2.87
CA PHE A 395 5.58 -19.08 -1.42
C PHE A 395 4.66 -20.23 -0.96
N ASN A 396 3.49 -20.38 -1.57
CA ASN A 396 2.56 -21.47 -1.25
C ASN A 396 3.19 -22.85 -1.49
N TYR A 397 3.86 -23.03 -2.62
CA TYR A 397 4.54 -24.26 -2.98
C TYR A 397 5.64 -24.59 -1.98
N ASN A 398 6.43 -23.61 -1.55
CA ASN A 398 7.47 -23.81 -0.55
C ASN A 398 6.92 -24.26 0.80
N VAL A 399 5.71 -23.84 1.17
CA VAL A 399 5.02 -24.28 2.39
C VAL A 399 4.39 -25.67 2.24
N PHE A 400 3.70 -25.95 1.13
CA PHE A 400 2.79 -27.09 0.99
C PHE A 400 3.23 -28.19 -0.01
N SER A 401 4.39 -28.04 -0.66
CA SER A 401 4.91 -28.98 -1.68
C SER A 401 4.91 -30.45 -1.26
N GLU A 402 5.30 -30.76 -0.03
CA GLU A 402 5.29 -32.12 0.51
C GLU A 402 3.86 -32.71 0.51
N MET A 403 2.87 -31.93 0.94
CA MET A 403 1.47 -32.37 0.96
C MET A 403 0.95 -32.58 -0.46
N TYR A 404 1.20 -31.63 -1.38
CA TYR A 404 0.78 -31.75 -2.77
C TYR A 404 1.38 -32.97 -3.46
N THR A 405 2.68 -33.22 -3.23
CA THR A 405 3.38 -34.38 -3.82
C THR A 405 2.85 -35.69 -3.26
N SER A 406 2.60 -35.76 -1.95
CA SER A 406 2.06 -36.97 -1.30
C SER A 406 0.65 -37.34 -1.76
N TYR A 407 -0.13 -36.38 -2.28
CA TYR A 407 -1.52 -36.59 -2.67
C TYR A 407 -1.71 -36.89 -4.16
N LEU A 408 -0.68 -36.63 -4.98
CA LEU A 408 -0.64 -36.96 -6.41
C LEU A 408 -0.07 -38.35 -6.70
N ASN A 409 0.80 -38.85 -5.82
CA ASN A 409 1.27 -40.24 -5.81
C ASN A 409 0.27 -41.13 -5.08
#